data_AF-A0A960LBH2-F1
#
_entry.id   AF-A0A960LBH2-F1
#
_cell.length_a   1.000
_cell.length_b   1.000
_cell.length_c   1.000
_cell.angle_alpha   90.00
_cell.angle_beta   90.00
_cell.angle_gamma   90.00
#
_symmetry.space_group_name_H-M   'P 1'
#
loop_
_entity.id
_entity.type
_entity.pdbx_description
1 polymer ?
#
loop_
_entity_poly.entity_id
_entity_poly.type
_entity_poly.pdbx_seq_one_letter_code
_entity_poly.pdbx_strand_id
1 'polypeptide(L)'
;MRGQFGRILLVIGILATLALVAVGIEGYRMEISREAIRRHLALSLVVVLALFFAHCWNFLYLSSLGRGLRAFDGLSIDGWRWRERRPTAFALAAAVISLLGLFLLGPAAMLDMIPGWFHGVAFVLALALQVWALVLESRAVSGLERRLRGLYDSLPA
;
A
#
# COMPACT_ATOMS: atom_id res chain seq x y z
N MET A 1 5.42 20.78 -9.27
CA MET A 1 4.29 19.85 -9.01
C MET A 1 4.63 18.35 -9.09
N ARG A 2 5.59 17.87 -9.91
CA ARG A 2 5.78 16.41 -10.16
C ARG A 2 6.29 15.55 -8.99
N GLY A 3 6.99 16.13 -8.01
CA GLY A 3 7.39 15.42 -6.77
C GLY A 3 6.28 15.38 -5.71
N GLN A 4 5.26 16.23 -5.79
CA GLN A 4 4.21 16.27 -4.76
C GLN A 4 3.25 15.08 -4.88
N PHE A 5 3.05 14.55 -6.10
CA PHE A 5 2.10 13.47 -6.34
C PHE A 5 2.47 12.16 -5.62
N GLY A 6 3.73 11.71 -5.70
CA GLY A 6 4.17 10.50 -4.99
C GLY A 6 4.04 10.63 -3.47
N ARG A 7 4.30 11.82 -2.92
CA ARG A 7 4.12 12.09 -1.49
C ARG A 7 2.67 12.09 -1.05
N ILE A 8 1.78 12.65 -1.87
CA ILE A 8 0.33 12.62 -1.61
C ILE A 8 -0.17 11.18 -1.54
N LEU A 9 0.24 10.33 -2.48
CA LEU A 9 -0.13 8.91 -2.48
C LEU A 9 0.39 8.17 -1.24
N LEU A 10 1.62 8.46 -0.80
CA LEU A 10 2.15 7.91 0.47
C LEU A 10 1.34 8.37 1.68
N VAL A 11 0.94 9.64 1.74
CA VAL A 11 0.08 10.16 2.82
C VAL A 11 -1.26 9.46 2.83
N ILE A 12 -1.88 9.27 1.66
CA ILE A 12 -3.14 8.51 1.53
C ILE A 12 -2.95 7.07 2.05
N GLY A 13 -1.86 6.40 1.67
CA GLY A 13 -1.54 5.06 2.15
C GLY A 13 -1.35 4.97 3.68
N ILE A 14 -0.68 5.96 4.27
CA ILE A 14 -0.51 6.06 5.74
C ILE A 14 -1.87 6.26 6.42
N LEU A 15 -2.69 7.20 5.94
CA LEU A 15 -4.01 7.47 6.49
C LEU A 15 -4.93 6.24 6.37
N ALA A 16 -4.89 5.54 5.24
CA ALA A 16 -5.65 4.32 5.03
C ALA A 16 -5.17 3.18 5.95
N THR A 17 -3.87 3.09 6.24
CA THR A 17 -3.32 2.13 7.22
C THR A 17 -3.76 2.46 8.64
N LEU A 18 -3.80 3.74 9.02
CA LEU A 18 -4.36 4.16 10.31
C LEU A 18 -5.86 3.86 10.39
N ALA A 19 -6.59 4.06 9.30
CA ALA A 19 -8.00 3.70 9.21
C ALA A 19 -8.21 2.17 9.34
N LEU A 20 -7.32 1.35 8.77
CA LEU A 20 -7.33 -0.11 8.98
C LEU A 20 -7.19 -0.48 10.46
N VAL A 21 -6.30 0.19 11.19
CA VAL A 21 -6.15 -0.01 12.64
C VAL A 21 -7.43 0.38 13.37
N ALA A 22 -7.99 1.55 13.06
CA ALA A 22 -9.23 2.04 13.69
C ALA A 22 -10.42 1.10 13.43
N VAL A 23 -10.62 0.67 12.19
CA VAL A 23 -11.67 -0.28 11.81
C VAL A 23 -11.43 -1.64 12.47
N GLY A 24 -10.18 -2.11 12.55
CA GLY A 24 -9.84 -3.33 13.29
C GLY A 24 -10.26 -3.25 14.76
N ILE A 25 -9.94 -2.15 15.45
CA ILE A 25 -10.34 -1.91 16.84
C ILE A 25 -11.87 -1.87 16.97
N GLU A 26 -12.58 -1.19 16.05
CA GLU A 26 -14.04 -1.15 16.03
C GLU A 26 -14.63 -2.56 15.88
N GLY A 27 -14.06 -3.39 15.00
CA GLY A 27 -14.51 -4.77 14.76
C GLY A 27 -14.43 -5.67 16.00
N TYR A 28 -13.40 -5.51 16.84
CA TYR A 28 -13.27 -6.27 18.09
C TYR A 28 -14.16 -5.77 19.23
N ARG A 29 -14.75 -4.58 19.10
CA ARG A 29 -15.58 -3.94 20.13
C ARG A 29 -17.05 -3.81 19.75
N MET A 30 -17.43 -4.15 18.52
CA MET A 30 -18.79 -3.96 18.05
C MET A 30 -19.76 -4.96 18.69
N GLU A 31 -20.96 -4.48 18.98
CA GLU A 31 -22.08 -5.36 19.32
C GLU A 31 -22.54 -6.12 18.07
N ILE A 32 -22.91 -7.39 18.24
CA ILE A 32 -23.38 -8.25 17.14
C ILE A 32 -24.82 -7.85 16.77
N SER A 33 -24.94 -6.83 15.93
CA SER A 33 -26.20 -6.37 15.34
C SER A 33 -26.07 -6.23 13.82
N ARG A 34 -27.16 -6.46 13.08
CA ARG A 34 -27.14 -6.37 11.61
C ARG A 34 -26.62 -5.01 11.12
N GLU A 35 -26.98 -3.93 11.81
CA GLU A 35 -26.55 -2.57 11.45
C GLU A 35 -25.05 -2.36 11.70
N ALA A 36 -24.54 -2.77 12.87
CA ALA A 36 -23.13 -2.66 13.19
C ALA A 36 -22.26 -3.47 12.22
N ILE A 37 -22.68 -4.70 11.88
CA ILE A 37 -22.00 -5.57 10.91
C ILE A 37 -21.97 -4.90 9.52
N ARG A 38 -23.11 -4.38 9.05
CA ARG A 38 -23.20 -3.71 7.75
C ARG A 38 -22.28 -2.49 7.69
N ARG A 39 -22.29 -1.66 8.73
CA ARG A 39 -21.40 -0.50 8.85
C ARG A 39 -19.94 -0.91 8.87
N HIS A 40 -19.56 -1.90 9.67
CA HIS A 40 -18.19 -2.39 9.76
C HIS A 40 -17.69 -2.94 8.42
N LEU A 41 -18.54 -3.68 7.69
CA LEU A 41 -18.22 -4.20 6.36
C LEU A 41 -18.01 -3.07 5.35
N ALA A 42 -18.88 -2.05 5.37
CA ALA A 42 -18.75 -0.88 4.49
C ALA A 42 -17.48 -0.09 4.77
N LEU A 43 -17.16 0.18 6.05
CA LEU A 43 -15.93 0.86 6.45
C LEU A 43 -14.69 0.04 6.06
N SER A 44 -14.71 -1.27 6.33
CA SER A 44 -13.64 -2.19 5.92
C SER A 44 -13.42 -2.15 4.41
N LEU A 45 -14.49 -2.18 3.61
CA LEU A 45 -14.40 -2.11 2.16
C LEU A 45 -13.78 -0.79 1.69
N VAL A 46 -14.20 0.35 2.26
CA VAL A 46 -13.64 1.66 1.92
C VAL A 46 -12.15 1.71 2.24
N VAL A 47 -11.73 1.21 3.41
CA VAL A 47 -10.31 1.14 3.79
C VAL A 47 -9.52 0.24 2.84
N VAL A 48 -10.06 -0.93 2.51
CA VAL A 48 -9.42 -1.87 1.58
C VAL A 48 -9.23 -1.23 0.21
N LEU A 49 -10.25 -0.56 -0.32
CA LEU A 49 -10.19 0.14 -1.60
C LEU A 49 -9.20 1.32 -1.56
N ALA A 50 -9.14 2.06 -0.45
CA ALA A 50 -8.19 3.16 -0.29
C ALA A 50 -6.74 2.69 -0.25
N LEU A 51 -6.44 1.61 0.49
CA LEU A 51 -5.11 0.99 0.51
C LEU A 51 -4.75 0.40 -0.86
N PHE A 52 -5.67 -0.32 -1.49
CA PHE A 52 -5.47 -0.87 -2.84
C PHE A 52 -5.17 0.25 -3.84
N PHE A 53 -5.96 1.33 -3.81
CA PHE A 53 -5.74 2.51 -4.63
C PHE A 53 -4.36 3.12 -4.39
N ALA A 54 -3.98 3.37 -3.13
CA ALA A 54 -2.70 3.96 -2.78
C ALA A 54 -1.52 3.13 -3.32
N HIS A 55 -1.55 1.81 -3.09
CA HIS A 55 -0.53 0.88 -3.56
C HIS A 55 -0.46 0.79 -5.09
N CYS A 56 -1.60 0.65 -5.77
CA CYS A 56 -1.65 0.60 -7.23
C CYS A 56 -1.12 1.88 -7.85
N TRP A 57 -1.52 3.05 -7.35
CA TRP A 57 -1.05 4.33 -7.87
C TRP A 57 0.42 4.59 -7.57
N ASN A 58 0.92 4.23 -6.39
CA ASN A 58 2.35 4.29 -6.09
C ASN A 58 3.15 3.40 -7.03
N PHE A 59 2.68 2.18 -7.26
CA PHE A 59 3.33 1.26 -8.19
C PHE A 59 3.34 1.80 -9.63
N LEU A 60 2.21 2.34 -10.10
CA LEU A 60 2.11 2.96 -11.43
C LEU A 60 3.00 4.20 -11.55
N TYR A 61 3.05 5.06 -10.52
CA TYR A 61 3.92 6.23 -10.46
C TYR A 61 5.40 5.84 -10.59
N LEU A 62 5.86 4.88 -9.76
CA LEU A 62 7.23 4.37 -9.80
C LEU A 62 7.56 3.68 -11.14
N SER A 63 6.59 3.00 -11.74
CA SER A 63 6.77 2.27 -13.00
C SER A 63 6.76 3.19 -14.23
N SER A 64 5.92 4.23 -14.23
CA SER A 64 5.80 5.20 -15.34
C SER A 64 6.97 6.18 -15.36
N LEU A 65 7.31 6.81 -14.23
CA LEU A 65 8.45 7.72 -14.15
C LEU A 65 9.78 6.98 -14.33
N GLY A 66 9.89 5.76 -13.83
CA GLY A 66 11.06 4.92 -14.09
C GLY A 66 11.19 4.52 -15.57
N ARG A 67 10.10 4.49 -16.34
CA ARG A 67 10.15 4.34 -17.81
C ARG A 67 10.59 5.65 -18.48
N GLY A 68 10.03 6.78 -18.06
CA GLY A 68 10.40 8.09 -18.60
C GLY A 68 11.88 8.40 -18.42
N LEU A 69 12.44 8.16 -17.23
CA LEU A 69 13.88 8.36 -16.97
C LEU A 69 14.79 7.55 -17.88
N ARG A 70 14.41 6.31 -18.20
CA ARG A 70 15.19 5.46 -19.14
C ARG A 70 15.27 6.05 -20.54
N ALA A 71 14.26 6.81 -20.96
CA ALA A 71 14.24 7.43 -22.28
C ALA A 71 15.13 8.69 -22.36
N PHE A 72 15.42 9.33 -21.22
CA PHE A 72 16.25 10.54 -21.17
C PHE A 72 17.74 10.25 -20.96
N ASP A 73 18.08 9.22 -20.18
CA ASP A 73 19.47 9.09 -19.71
C ASP A 73 20.40 8.37 -20.70
N GLY A 74 19.89 7.66 -21.73
CA GLY A 74 20.70 6.93 -22.74
C GLY A 74 21.69 5.86 -22.20
N LEU A 75 21.91 5.86 -20.89
CA LEU A 75 22.88 5.11 -20.14
C LEU A 75 22.18 3.93 -19.48
N SER A 76 22.87 2.81 -19.49
CA SER A 76 22.50 1.55 -18.86
C SER A 76 22.18 1.75 -17.37
N ILE A 77 20.94 2.10 -17.04
CA ILE A 77 20.36 1.92 -15.70
C ILE A 77 20.09 0.41 -15.46
N ASP A 78 21.01 -0.46 -15.89
CA ASP A 78 20.89 -1.90 -15.79
C ASP A 78 21.16 -2.39 -14.36
N GLY A 79 21.90 -1.62 -13.55
CA GLY A 79 22.14 -1.94 -12.13
C GLY A 79 20.93 -1.70 -11.20
N TRP A 80 20.09 -0.69 -11.46
CA TRP A 80 18.88 -0.45 -10.63
C TRP A 80 17.75 -1.43 -10.97
N ARG A 81 17.78 -2.02 -12.17
CA ARG A 81 16.63 -2.66 -12.81
C ARG A 81 15.98 -3.80 -12.01
N TRP A 82 16.69 -4.52 -11.14
CA TRP A 82 16.16 -5.77 -10.55
C TRP A 82 16.21 -5.88 -9.03
N ARG A 83 17.25 -5.35 -8.37
CA ARG A 83 17.46 -5.54 -6.92
C ARG A 83 16.56 -4.68 -6.04
N GLU A 84 16.21 -3.46 -6.45
CA GLU A 84 15.34 -2.59 -5.63
C GLU A 84 13.86 -2.70 -6.01
N ARG A 85 13.52 -3.11 -7.24
CA ARG A 85 12.13 -3.24 -7.69
C ARG A 85 11.45 -4.54 -7.25
N ARG A 86 12.19 -5.66 -7.19
CA ARG A 86 11.68 -6.95 -6.73
C ARG A 86 11.15 -6.92 -5.29
N PRO A 87 11.88 -6.40 -4.28
CA PRO A 87 11.36 -6.36 -2.92
C PRO A 87 10.13 -5.46 -2.81
N THR A 88 10.10 -4.30 -3.49
CA THR A 88 8.92 -3.42 -3.47
C THR A 88 7.71 -4.07 -4.14
N ALA A 89 7.87 -4.69 -5.32
CA ALA A 89 6.76 -5.35 -6.00
C ALA A 89 6.23 -6.57 -5.22
N PHE A 90 7.13 -7.35 -4.60
CA PHE A 90 6.73 -8.47 -3.75
C PHE A 90 6.02 -8.00 -2.49
N ALA A 91 6.55 -6.97 -1.81
CA ALA A 91 5.91 -6.39 -0.63
C ALA A 91 4.53 -5.81 -0.97
N LEU A 92 4.39 -5.14 -2.11
CA LEU A 92 3.11 -4.62 -2.59
C LEU A 92 2.11 -5.74 -2.85
N ALA A 93 2.53 -6.80 -3.56
CA ALA A 93 1.68 -7.96 -3.82
C ALA A 93 1.26 -8.63 -2.51
N ALA A 94 2.20 -8.83 -1.57
CA ALA A 94 1.92 -9.40 -0.26
C ALA A 94 0.95 -8.51 0.55
N ALA A 95 1.14 -7.19 0.54
CA ALA A 95 0.24 -6.23 1.19
C ALA A 95 -1.17 -6.29 0.59
N VAL A 96 -1.32 -6.29 -0.73
CA VAL A 96 -2.63 -6.35 -1.39
C VAL A 96 -3.31 -7.70 -1.15
N ILE A 97 -2.59 -8.81 -1.31
CA ILE A 97 -3.14 -10.16 -1.11
C ILE A 97 -3.56 -10.38 0.34
N SER A 98 -2.73 -9.97 1.31
CA SER A 98 -3.06 -10.10 2.73
C SER A 98 -4.26 -9.24 3.12
N LEU A 99 -4.39 -8.03 2.56
CA LEU A 99 -5.53 -7.14 2.79
C LEU A 99 -6.84 -7.71 2.23
N LEU A 100 -6.81 -8.21 0.99
CA LEU A 100 -7.98 -8.88 0.38
C LEU A 100 -8.33 -10.15 1.14
N GLY A 101 -7.34 -10.97 1.50
CA GLY A 101 -7.51 -12.16 2.30
C GLY A 101 -8.17 -11.84 3.64
N LEU A 102 -7.67 -10.83 4.35
CA LEU A 102 -8.24 -10.36 5.61
C LEU A 102 -9.71 -9.95 5.46
N PHE A 103 -10.03 -9.15 4.44
CA PHE A 103 -11.42 -8.73 4.17
C PHE A 103 -12.35 -9.92 3.92
N LEU A 104 -11.89 -10.93 3.17
CA LEU A 104 -12.66 -12.14 2.87
C LEU A 104 -12.76 -13.08 4.09
N LEU A 105 -11.75 -13.11 4.96
CA LEU A 105 -11.76 -13.90 6.19
C LEU A 105 -12.68 -13.31 7.26
N GLY A 106 -12.96 -12.01 7.23
CA GLY A 106 -13.84 -11.34 8.18
C GLY A 106 -15.21 -12.03 8.32
N PRO A 107 -16.01 -12.12 7.24
CA PRO A 107 -17.29 -12.82 7.29
C PRO A 107 -17.18 -14.28 7.74
N ALA A 108 -16.12 -15.01 7.35
CA ALA A 108 -15.92 -16.39 7.77
C ALA A 108 -15.70 -16.51 9.29
N ALA A 109 -14.94 -15.59 9.88
CA ALA A 109 -14.74 -15.53 11.34
C ALA A 109 -16.03 -15.17 12.07
N MET A 110 -16.86 -14.28 11.50
CA MET A 110 -18.14 -13.88 12.11
C MET A 110 -19.21 -14.98 12.08
N LEU A 111 -19.11 -15.91 11.12
CA LEU A 111 -19.99 -17.06 10.98
C LEU A 111 -19.45 -18.32 11.70
N ASP A 112 -18.43 -18.17 12.55
CA ASP A 112 -17.73 -19.25 13.26
C ASP A 112 -17.18 -20.36 12.33
N MET A 113 -16.95 -20.05 11.05
CA MET A 113 -16.37 -21.01 10.08
C MET A 113 -14.86 -21.18 10.28
N ILE A 114 -14.22 -20.20 10.91
CA ILE A 114 -12.81 -20.24 11.30
C ILE A 114 -12.65 -19.73 12.73
N PRO A 115 -11.60 -20.15 13.46
CA PRO A 115 -11.35 -19.63 14.80
C PRO A 115 -11.10 -18.11 14.79
N GLY A 116 -11.72 -17.35 15.70
CA GLY A 116 -11.55 -15.89 15.77
C GLY A 116 -10.09 -15.44 16.00
N TRP A 117 -9.28 -16.25 16.69
CA TRP A 117 -7.85 -15.98 16.85
C TRP A 117 -7.10 -16.00 15.52
N PHE A 118 -7.52 -16.82 14.56
CA PHE A 118 -6.88 -16.92 13.24
C PHE A 118 -7.07 -15.63 12.46
N HIS A 119 -8.27 -15.04 12.50
CA HIS A 119 -8.52 -13.73 11.92
C HIS A 119 -7.66 -12.63 12.58
N GLY A 120 -7.47 -12.68 13.90
CA GLY A 120 -6.59 -11.76 14.61
C GLY A 120 -5.11 -11.87 14.20
N VAL A 121 -4.60 -13.09 14.05
CA VAL A 121 -3.24 -13.31 13.53
C VAL A 121 -3.12 -12.79 12.09
N ALA A 122 -4.09 -13.10 11.23
CA ALA A 122 -4.13 -12.59 9.86
C ALA A 122 -4.16 -11.06 9.81
N PHE A 123 -4.90 -10.40 10.71
CA PHE A 123 -4.94 -8.95 10.83
C PHE A 123 -3.56 -8.34 11.15
N VAL A 124 -2.88 -8.88 12.17
CA VAL A 124 -1.55 -8.39 12.56
C VAL A 124 -0.53 -8.58 11.43
N LEU A 125 -0.57 -9.71 10.74
CA LEU A 125 0.29 -9.98 9.59
C LEU A 125 0.00 -9.02 8.42
N ALA A 126 -1.27 -8.81 8.09
CA ALA A 126 -1.66 -7.88 7.03
C ALA A 126 -1.20 -6.45 7.36
N LEU A 127 -1.35 -6.01 8.61
CA LEU A 127 -0.89 -4.70 9.07
C LEU A 127 0.64 -4.56 8.95
N ALA A 128 1.39 -5.57 9.38
CA ALA A 128 2.85 -5.57 9.25
C ALA A 128 3.28 -5.47 7.78
N LEU A 129 2.58 -6.17 6.87
CA LEU A 129 2.81 -6.10 5.43
C LEU A 129 2.46 -4.73 4.84
N GLN A 130 1.37 -4.08 5.28
CA GLN A 130 1.04 -2.72 4.84
C GLN A 130 2.15 -1.74 5.21
N VAL A 131 2.59 -1.77 6.47
CA VAL A 131 3.66 -0.89 6.97
C VAL A 131 4.95 -1.14 6.21
N TRP A 132 5.32 -2.40 6.00
CA TRP A 132 6.51 -2.75 5.25
C TRP A 132 6.46 -2.27 3.80
N ALA A 133 5.32 -2.45 3.12
CA ALA A 133 5.10 -1.93 1.77
C ALA A 133 5.24 -0.40 1.72
N LEU A 134 4.61 0.34 2.65
CA LEU A 134 4.72 1.80 2.72
C LEU A 134 6.16 2.29 2.94
N VAL A 135 6.94 1.60 3.77
CA VAL A 135 8.36 1.92 3.97
C VAL A 135 9.16 1.75 2.67
N LEU A 136 8.92 0.66 1.94
CA LEU A 136 9.59 0.40 0.66
C LEU A 136 9.15 1.38 -0.43
N GLU A 137 7.86 1.70 -0.50
CA GLU A 137 7.33 2.74 -1.40
C GLU A 137 7.93 4.11 -1.09
N SER A 138 7.99 4.51 0.19
CA SER A 138 8.57 5.77 0.62
C SER A 138 10.04 5.90 0.23
N ARG A 139 10.82 4.83 0.42
CA ARG A 139 12.22 4.76 -0.03
C ARG A 139 12.33 4.88 -1.55
N ALA A 140 11.48 4.16 -2.30
CA ALA A 140 11.49 4.19 -3.76
C ALA A 140 11.11 5.56 -4.33
N VAL A 141 10.06 6.19 -3.80
CA VAL A 141 9.62 7.54 -4.18
C VAL A 141 10.70 8.57 -3.87
N SER A 142 11.27 8.53 -2.66
CA SER A 142 12.34 9.45 -2.27
C SER A 142 13.60 9.28 -3.13
N GLY A 143 13.96 8.04 -3.47
CA GLY A 143 15.07 7.73 -4.37
C GLY A 143 14.84 8.28 -5.78
N LEU A 144 13.63 8.11 -6.30
CA LEU A 144 13.22 8.62 -7.61
C LEU A 144 13.22 10.15 -7.67
N GLU A 145 12.64 10.82 -6.67
CA GLU A 145 12.59 12.28 -6.60
C GLU A 145 13.98 12.92 -6.53
N ARG A 146 14.93 12.29 -5.82
CA ARG A 146 16.31 12.79 -5.75
C ARG A 146 16.99 12.75 -7.12
N ARG A 147 16.78 11.69 -7.87
CA ARG A 147 17.37 11.55 -9.22
C ARG A 147 16.72 12.48 -10.23
N LEU A 148 15.40 12.64 -10.18
CA LEU A 148 14.69 13.61 -11.02
C LEU A 148 15.20 15.03 -10.79
N ARG A 149 15.49 15.39 -9.53
CA ARG A 149 16.11 16.68 -9.20
C ARG A 149 17.52 16.80 -9.76
N GLY A 150 18.39 15.82 -9.52
CA GLY A 150 19.75 15.85 -10.07
C GLY A 150 19.81 15.95 -11.59
N LEU A 151 18.88 15.30 -12.30
CA LEU A 151 18.74 15.43 -13.75
C LEU A 151 18.29 16.82 -14.17
N TYR A 152 17.29 17.39 -13.48
CA TYR A 152 16.81 18.74 -13.77
C TYR A 152 17.90 19.79 -13.56
N ASP A 153 18.68 19.67 -12.48
CA ASP A 153 19.79 20.57 -12.15
C ASP A 153 20.95 20.46 -13.16
N SER A 154 21.03 19.36 -13.92
CA SER A 154 22.06 19.13 -14.94
C SER A 154 21.70 19.63 -16.35
N LEU A 155 20.46 20.07 -16.58
CA LEU A 155 20.04 20.57 -17.88
C LEU A 155 20.55 22.00 -18.10
N PRO A 156 21.12 22.32 -19.28
CA PRO A 156 21.51 23.69 -19.59
C PRO A 156 20.27 24.60 -19.61
N ALA A 157 20.44 25.81 -19.08
CA ALA A 157 19.40 26.84 -18.99
C ALA A 157 18.94 27.33 -20.38
#